data_AF-A0A4R2H2Y3-F1
#
_entry.id   AF-A0A4R2H2Y3-F1
#
_cell.length_a   1.000
_cell.length_b   1.000
_cell.length_c   1.000
_cell.angle_alpha   90.00
_cell.angle_beta   90.00
_cell.angle_gamma   90.00
#
_symmetry.space_group_name_H-M   'P 1'
#
loop_
_entity.id
_entity.type
_entity.pdbx_description
1 polymer ?
#
loop_
_entity_poly.entity_id
_entity_poly.type
_entity_poly.pdbx_seq_one_letter_code
_entity_poly.pdbx_strand_id
1 'polypeptide(L)'
;MSFNVNMKILLKRILTPRNMKTSNKLLIALAAMLIIVPIVGIAIYIKANYIPISEAVKNNQGLERFDAKTPAFVLHKIDQAFNQINITGSDKAILNITLVENPTYGYKISEDGDQYYNAIVDAMGSLNISRKADEDDDKYALNLVIFAPKFNRLAVVNAMQLDLNAKAKQLDLDLKNVYSVSFGQKTKISQLNVSGQQVNNFSLSHNEVDELKLNMKDIEFRSTSSSYKSLALILSGKSDINISGDEVDGNKYYIDSLFITDKGSSTIALDKIKVIEAMGNFSDSTKIDAPARYVKQFYMKRPLK
;
A
#
# COMPACT_ATOMS: atom_id res chain seq x y z
N MET A 1 6.13 -0.85 39.55
CA MET A 1 5.23 -1.38 40.61
C MET A 1 5.18 -0.40 41.81
N SER A 2 4.71 0.84 41.63
CA SER A 2 4.54 1.83 42.73
C SER A 2 3.20 2.59 42.71
N PHE A 3 2.27 2.24 41.80
CA PHE A 3 0.97 2.91 41.68
C PHE A 3 0.02 2.66 42.86
N ASN A 4 0.24 1.59 43.63
CA ASN A 4 -0.74 1.10 44.62
C ASN A 4 -0.66 1.86 45.97
N VAL A 5 0.49 2.41 46.33
CA VAL A 5 0.68 3.13 47.60
C VAL A 5 0.12 4.55 47.53
N ASN A 6 0.34 5.25 46.42
CA ASN A 6 -0.12 6.63 46.25
C ASN A 6 -1.65 6.74 46.10
N MET A 7 -2.30 5.78 45.44
CA MET A 7 -3.75 5.80 45.27
C MET A 7 -4.51 5.55 46.58
N LYS A 8 -3.99 4.67 47.46
CA LYS A 8 -4.55 4.45 48.81
C LYS A 8 -4.46 5.72 49.69
N ILE A 9 -3.35 6.45 49.62
CA ILE A 9 -3.16 7.69 50.40
C ILE A 9 -4.09 8.81 49.89
N LEU A 10 -4.25 8.92 48.56
CA LEU A 10 -5.13 9.90 47.93
C LEU A 10 -6.61 9.64 48.27
N LEU A 11 -7.07 8.38 48.14
CA LEU A 11 -8.41 7.96 48.51
C LEU A 11 -8.70 8.20 50.00
N LYS A 12 -7.73 7.92 50.88
CA LYS A 12 -7.89 8.17 52.32
C LYS A 12 -8.10 9.66 52.60
N ARG A 13 -7.34 10.55 51.97
CA ARG A 13 -7.49 12.02 52.15
C ARG A 13 -8.81 12.56 51.61
N ILE A 14 -9.29 12.05 50.47
CA ILE A 14 -10.56 12.48 49.87
C ILE A 14 -11.77 11.97 50.69
N LEU A 15 -11.66 10.78 51.30
CA LEU A 15 -12.75 10.14 52.03
C LEU A 15 -12.79 10.44 53.54
N THR A 16 -11.79 11.13 54.10
CA THR A 16 -11.78 11.56 55.51
C THR A 16 -11.66 13.08 55.75
N PRO A 17 -12.54 13.92 55.17
CA PRO A 17 -12.73 15.27 55.66
C PRO A 17 -13.41 15.20 57.04
N ARG A 18 -12.76 15.79 58.05
CA ARG A 18 -13.05 15.60 59.48
C ARG A 18 -14.46 16.04 59.90
N ASN A 19 -15.17 16.83 59.08
CA ASN A 19 -16.49 17.41 59.39
C ASN A 19 -17.52 17.35 58.23
N MET A 20 -17.62 16.23 57.48
CA MET A 20 -18.65 16.09 56.44
C MET A 20 -19.77 15.12 56.84
N LYS A 21 -21.03 15.52 56.55
CA LYS A 21 -22.22 14.67 56.68
C LYS A 21 -22.05 13.40 55.83
N THR A 22 -22.54 12.28 56.32
CA THR A 22 -22.41 10.95 55.67
C THR A 22 -22.90 10.95 54.22
N SER A 23 -23.95 11.72 53.91
CA SER A 23 -24.46 11.94 52.54
C SER A 23 -23.42 12.50 51.59
N ASN A 24 -22.60 13.46 52.03
CA ASN A 24 -21.61 14.11 51.18
C ASN A 24 -20.39 13.21 50.98
N LYS A 25 -20.04 12.36 51.97
CA LYS A 25 -19.01 11.32 51.81
C LYS A 25 -19.45 10.26 50.81
N LEU A 26 -20.72 9.86 50.85
CA LEU A 26 -21.30 8.91 49.89
C LEU A 26 -21.30 9.50 48.47
N LEU A 27 -21.67 10.77 48.32
CA LEU A 27 -21.68 11.46 47.03
C LEU A 27 -20.27 11.57 46.43
N ILE A 28 -19.26 11.91 47.24
CA ILE A 28 -17.86 11.96 46.82
C ILE A 28 -17.34 10.57 46.45
N ALA A 29 -17.68 9.53 47.21
CA ALA A 29 -17.30 8.16 46.90
C ALA A 29 -17.92 7.66 45.59
N LEU A 30 -19.19 8.00 45.34
CA LEU A 30 -19.88 7.68 44.09
C LEU A 30 -19.25 8.41 42.90
N ALA A 31 -18.96 9.71 43.04
CA ALA A 31 -18.29 10.49 42.01
C ALA A 31 -16.88 9.93 41.70
N ALA A 32 -16.12 9.53 42.72
CA ALA A 32 -14.82 8.89 42.54
C ALA A 32 -14.93 7.54 41.81
N MET A 33 -15.92 6.71 42.14
CA MET A 33 -16.15 5.44 41.44
C MET A 33 -16.53 5.63 39.97
N LEU A 34 -17.39 6.62 39.66
CA LEU A 34 -17.77 6.94 38.28
C LEU A 34 -16.58 7.37 37.41
N ILE A 35 -15.52 7.91 38.00
CA ILE A 35 -14.30 8.30 37.29
C ILE A 35 -13.30 7.14 37.22
N ILE A 36 -13.09 6.42 38.34
CA ILE A 36 -12.07 5.37 38.43
C ILE A 36 -12.44 4.14 37.58
N VAL A 37 -13.71 3.72 37.58
CA VAL A 37 -14.14 2.49 36.90
C VAL A 37 -13.91 2.56 35.38
N PRO A 38 -14.32 3.64 34.66
CA PRO A 38 -14.03 3.77 33.23
C PRO A 38 -12.53 3.82 32.93
N ILE A 39 -11.74 4.54 33.74
CA ILE A 39 -10.29 4.66 33.54
C ILE A 39 -9.60 3.30 33.68
N VAL A 40 -9.95 2.52 34.71
CA VAL A 40 -9.40 1.18 34.90
C VAL A 40 -9.86 0.22 33.79
N GLY A 41 -11.13 0.33 33.37
CA GLY A 41 -11.65 -0.44 32.22
C GLY A 41 -10.87 -0.16 30.94
N ILE A 42 -10.63 1.11 30.61
CA ILE A 42 -9.82 1.52 29.46
C ILE A 42 -8.37 1.04 29.63
N ALA A 43 -7.78 1.16 30.82
CA ALA A 43 -6.40 0.72 31.06
C ALA A 43 -6.21 -0.80 30.91
N ILE A 44 -7.18 -1.60 31.37
CA ILE A 44 -7.19 -3.05 31.17
C ILE A 44 -7.38 -3.39 29.69
N TYR A 45 -8.32 -2.71 29.02
CA TYR A 45 -8.56 -2.92 27.59
C TYR A 45 -7.33 -2.58 26.74
N ILE A 46 -6.68 -1.44 27.01
CA ILE A 46 -5.41 -1.07 26.38
C ILE A 46 -4.38 -2.14 26.69
N LYS A 47 -4.15 -2.51 27.96
CA LYS A 47 -3.12 -3.49 28.30
C LYS A 47 -3.35 -4.87 27.65
N ALA A 48 -4.60 -5.31 27.51
CA ALA A 48 -4.94 -6.58 26.89
C ALA A 48 -4.73 -6.57 25.36
N ASN A 49 -4.91 -5.41 24.72
CA ASN A 49 -4.85 -5.28 23.26
C ASN A 49 -3.62 -4.49 22.76
N TYR A 50 -2.76 -4.00 23.66
CA TYR A 50 -1.59 -3.21 23.32
C TYR A 50 -0.43 -4.11 22.95
N ILE A 51 -0.04 -4.06 21.68
CA ILE A 51 1.19 -4.66 21.19
C ILE A 51 2.30 -3.61 21.31
N PRO A 52 3.34 -3.82 22.14
CA PRO A 52 4.49 -2.93 22.22
C PRO A 52 5.11 -2.69 20.84
N ILE A 53 5.56 -1.47 20.54
CA ILE A 53 6.16 -1.12 19.24
C ILE A 53 7.34 -2.04 18.91
N SER A 54 8.13 -2.44 19.90
CA SER A 54 9.25 -3.37 19.73
C SER A 54 8.81 -4.78 19.30
N GLU A 55 7.61 -5.21 19.72
CA GLU A 55 7.01 -6.48 19.35
C GLU A 55 6.32 -6.38 18.00
N ALA A 56 5.65 -5.27 17.69
CA ALA A 56 5.13 -4.99 16.34
C ALA A 56 6.25 -4.96 15.29
N VAL A 57 7.40 -4.35 15.61
CA VAL A 57 8.59 -4.33 14.73
C VAL A 57 9.17 -5.74 14.55
N LYS A 58 9.28 -6.54 15.62
CA LYS A 58 9.75 -7.95 15.52
C LYS A 58 8.76 -8.82 14.74
N ASN A 59 7.46 -8.64 14.93
CA ASN A 59 6.42 -9.36 14.20
C ASN A 59 6.49 -9.05 12.70
N ASN A 60 6.74 -7.78 12.35
CA ASN A 60 6.95 -7.36 10.97
C ASN A 60 8.27 -7.90 10.37
N GLN A 61 9.33 -8.09 11.15
CA GLN A 61 10.56 -8.74 10.69
C GLN A 61 10.37 -10.22 10.34
N GLY A 62 9.41 -10.90 10.98
CA GLY A 62 9.05 -12.27 10.66
C GLY A 62 8.29 -12.42 9.33
N LEU A 63 7.60 -11.37 8.87
CA LEU A 63 6.80 -11.44 7.64
C LEU A 63 7.64 -11.73 6.40
N GLU A 64 8.82 -11.13 6.27
CA GLU A 64 9.69 -11.30 5.11
C GLU A 64 10.54 -12.61 5.15
N ARG A 65 10.32 -13.49 6.14
CA ARG A 65 11.06 -14.76 6.29
C ARG A 65 10.12 -15.94 6.27
N PHE A 66 10.29 -16.85 5.31
CA PHE A 66 9.37 -17.98 5.07
C PHE A 66 9.05 -18.77 6.35
N ASP A 67 10.05 -19.35 7.01
CA ASP A 67 9.86 -20.22 8.19
C ASP A 67 9.70 -19.48 9.53
N ALA A 68 9.77 -18.15 9.53
CA ALA A 68 9.64 -17.40 10.78
C ALA A 68 8.17 -17.39 11.24
N LYS A 69 7.92 -17.76 12.50
CA LYS A 69 6.59 -17.61 13.08
C LYS A 69 6.19 -16.14 13.11
N THR A 70 5.01 -15.84 12.60
CA THR A 70 4.44 -14.48 12.59
C THR A 70 3.05 -14.53 13.24
N PRO A 71 2.80 -13.80 14.34
CA PRO A 71 1.48 -13.76 14.96
C PRO A 71 0.39 -13.33 13.97
N ALA A 72 -0.79 -13.95 14.05
CA ALA A 72 -1.95 -13.69 13.19
C ALA A 72 -1.75 -14.03 11.70
N PHE A 73 -0.73 -14.82 11.34
CA PHE A 73 -0.51 -15.32 9.99
C PHE A 73 -0.38 -16.84 9.98
N VAL A 74 -0.98 -17.46 8.97
CA VAL A 74 -0.86 -18.88 8.65
C VAL A 74 0.10 -19.03 7.48
N LEU A 75 1.06 -19.95 7.60
CA LEU A 75 2.03 -20.28 6.54
C LEU A 75 1.53 -21.48 5.74
N HIS A 76 1.47 -21.33 4.43
CA HIS A 76 1.18 -22.41 3.48
C HIS A 76 2.39 -22.63 2.59
N LYS A 77 2.99 -23.80 2.69
CA LYS A 77 4.01 -24.24 1.75
C LYS A 77 3.33 -24.74 0.47
N ILE A 78 3.92 -24.38 -0.67
CA ILE A 78 3.47 -24.86 -1.98
C ILE A 78 4.64 -25.65 -2.58
N ASP A 79 4.41 -26.91 -2.93
CA ASP A 79 5.47 -27.74 -3.54
C ASP A 79 5.60 -27.51 -5.05
N GLN A 80 4.57 -26.95 -5.68
CA GLN A 80 4.56 -26.62 -7.11
C GLN A 80 5.22 -25.26 -7.37
N ALA A 81 6.14 -25.21 -8.33
CA ALA A 81 6.80 -23.97 -8.70
C ALA A 81 5.83 -23.00 -9.39
N PHE A 82 5.96 -21.70 -9.06
CA PHE A 82 5.24 -20.64 -9.74
C PHE A 82 6.10 -19.37 -9.86
N ASN A 83 5.83 -18.54 -10.87
CA ASN A 83 6.45 -17.22 -11.00
C ASN A 83 5.45 -16.13 -11.46
N GLN A 84 4.19 -16.52 -11.60
CA GLN A 84 3.07 -15.63 -11.90
C GLN A 84 2.03 -15.78 -10.79
N ILE A 85 1.38 -14.69 -10.45
CA ILE A 85 0.33 -14.65 -9.42
C ILE A 85 -0.89 -13.99 -10.03
N ASN A 86 -2.05 -14.61 -9.85
CA ASN A 86 -3.35 -14.05 -10.21
C ASN A 86 -4.18 -13.92 -8.94
N ILE A 87 -4.66 -12.71 -8.63
CA ILE A 87 -5.54 -12.46 -7.49
C ILE A 87 -6.88 -11.94 -8.01
N THR A 88 -7.95 -12.63 -7.67
CA THR A 88 -9.32 -12.18 -7.92
C THR A 88 -9.98 -11.82 -6.60
N GLY A 89 -10.15 -10.52 -6.37
CA GLY A 89 -10.81 -9.97 -5.19
C GLY A 89 -12.29 -9.69 -5.43
N SER A 90 -12.79 -8.67 -4.74
CA SER A 90 -14.11 -8.06 -4.97
C SER A 90 -13.98 -6.55 -5.08
N ASP A 91 -15.04 -5.87 -5.52
CA ASP A 91 -15.14 -4.41 -5.59
C ASP A 91 -14.83 -3.68 -4.28
N LYS A 92 -15.00 -4.36 -3.13
CA LYS A 92 -14.70 -3.85 -1.79
C LYS A 92 -13.35 -4.34 -1.21
N ALA A 93 -12.60 -5.17 -1.93
CA ALA A 93 -11.38 -5.78 -1.39
C ALA A 93 -10.21 -4.78 -1.29
N ILE A 94 -9.55 -4.79 -0.14
CA ILE A 94 -8.27 -4.12 0.16
C ILE A 94 -7.20 -5.20 0.19
N LEU A 95 -6.27 -5.15 -0.75
CA LEU A 95 -5.24 -6.17 -0.93
C LEU A 95 -3.88 -5.60 -0.52
N ASN A 96 -3.34 -6.08 0.60
CA ASN A 96 -2.01 -5.72 1.09
C ASN A 96 -1.05 -6.85 0.73
N ILE A 97 -0.34 -6.71 -0.38
CA ILE A 97 0.46 -7.76 -0.98
C ILE A 97 1.94 -7.46 -0.82
N THR A 98 2.70 -8.42 -0.27
CA THR A 98 4.16 -8.37 -0.21
C THR A 98 4.76 -9.52 -1.01
N LEU A 99 5.64 -9.22 -1.96
CA LEU A 99 6.38 -10.22 -2.74
C LEU A 99 7.80 -10.32 -2.21
N VAL A 100 8.22 -11.53 -1.81
CA VAL A 100 9.52 -11.79 -1.21
C VAL A 100 10.27 -12.85 -2.00
N GLU A 101 11.39 -12.48 -2.61
CA GLU A 101 12.25 -13.44 -3.28
C GLU A 101 12.82 -14.44 -2.26
N ASN A 102 12.57 -15.74 -2.46
CA ASN A 102 12.96 -16.82 -1.56
C ASN A 102 13.14 -18.14 -2.34
N PRO A 103 14.13 -19.00 -2.02
CA PRO A 103 14.26 -20.30 -2.68
C PRO A 103 13.05 -21.22 -2.50
N THR A 104 12.19 -20.96 -1.51
CA THR A 104 11.00 -21.76 -1.21
C THR A 104 9.73 -21.11 -1.74
N TYR A 105 8.83 -21.93 -2.26
CA TYR A 105 7.52 -21.53 -2.72
C TYR A 105 6.47 -21.62 -1.61
N GLY A 106 5.62 -20.60 -1.51
CA GLY A 106 4.48 -20.61 -0.62
C GLY A 106 4.02 -19.19 -0.27
N TYR A 107 3.15 -19.08 0.71
CA TYR A 107 2.64 -17.79 1.15
C TYR A 107 2.31 -17.79 2.65
N LYS A 108 2.35 -16.60 3.23
CA LYS A 108 1.72 -16.32 4.52
C LYS A 108 0.49 -15.46 4.28
N ILE A 109 -0.62 -15.85 4.88
CA ILE A 109 -1.88 -15.12 4.82
C ILE A 109 -2.33 -14.81 6.25
N SER A 110 -2.97 -13.66 6.47
CA SER A 110 -3.59 -13.38 7.77
C SER A 110 -4.61 -14.47 8.14
N GLU A 111 -4.73 -14.83 9.42
CA GLU A 111 -5.65 -15.89 9.89
C GLU A 111 -7.09 -15.71 9.41
N ASP A 112 -7.62 -14.47 9.46
CA ASP A 112 -8.91 -14.15 8.85
C ASP A 112 -8.90 -14.47 7.35
N GLY A 113 -7.91 -13.96 6.61
CA GLY A 113 -7.78 -14.21 5.18
C GLY A 113 -7.71 -15.69 4.79
N ASP A 114 -7.07 -16.55 5.59
CA ASP A 114 -7.00 -18.00 5.33
C ASP A 114 -8.38 -18.67 5.34
N GLN A 115 -9.29 -18.16 6.17
CA GLN A 115 -10.66 -18.64 6.21
C GLN A 115 -11.37 -18.34 4.89
N TYR A 116 -11.15 -17.16 4.31
CA TYR A 116 -11.94 -16.68 3.16
C TYR A 116 -11.32 -16.84 1.78
N TYR A 117 -10.02 -17.12 1.68
CA TYR A 117 -9.32 -17.23 0.41
C TYR A 117 -8.77 -18.63 0.17
N ASN A 118 -8.81 -19.08 -1.08
CA ASN A 118 -8.14 -20.28 -1.54
C ASN A 118 -6.98 -19.89 -2.46
N ALA A 119 -5.92 -20.67 -2.44
CA ALA A 119 -4.75 -20.49 -3.27
C ALA A 119 -4.37 -21.81 -3.95
N ILE A 120 -4.36 -21.83 -5.28
CA ILE A 120 -4.08 -23.03 -6.09
C ILE A 120 -3.09 -22.67 -7.18
N VAL A 121 -2.02 -23.46 -7.33
CA VAL A 121 -1.16 -23.36 -8.51
C VAL A 121 -1.78 -24.14 -9.66
N ASP A 122 -1.96 -23.49 -10.80
CA ASP A 122 -2.51 -24.13 -12.00
C ASP A 122 -1.44 -24.88 -12.81
N ALA A 123 -1.90 -25.60 -13.84
CA ALA A 123 -1.02 -26.35 -14.74
C ALA A 123 -0.05 -25.45 -15.56
N MET A 124 -0.28 -24.13 -15.61
CA MET A 124 0.58 -23.17 -16.28
C MET A 124 1.64 -22.58 -15.33
N GLY A 125 1.67 -22.98 -14.06
CA GLY A 125 2.61 -22.49 -13.06
C GLY A 125 2.25 -21.09 -12.53
N SER A 126 0.95 -20.74 -12.53
CA SER A 126 0.46 -19.51 -11.89
C SER A 126 -0.20 -19.82 -10.56
N LEU A 127 0.15 -19.06 -9.52
CA LEU A 127 -0.55 -19.09 -8.24
C LEU A 127 -1.84 -18.28 -8.35
N ASN A 128 -2.99 -18.94 -8.31
CA ASN A 128 -4.31 -18.32 -8.38
C ASN A 128 -4.89 -18.21 -6.97
N ILE A 129 -5.24 -16.99 -6.57
CA ILE A 129 -5.80 -16.66 -5.26
C ILE A 129 -7.17 -16.02 -5.45
N SER A 130 -8.20 -16.60 -4.86
CA SER A 130 -9.57 -16.13 -4.99
C SER A 130 -10.37 -16.39 -3.72
N ARG A 131 -11.46 -15.65 -3.51
CA ARG A 131 -12.39 -15.94 -2.41
C ARG A 131 -13.01 -17.33 -2.55
N LYS A 132 -13.27 -17.99 -1.42
CA LYS A 132 -14.09 -19.21 -1.35
C LYS A 132 -15.56 -18.85 -1.61
N ALA A 133 -16.34 -19.79 -2.13
CA ALA A 133 -17.76 -19.58 -2.40
C ALA A 133 -18.55 -19.42 -1.09
N ASP A 134 -19.67 -18.69 -1.15
CA ASP A 134 -20.70 -18.57 -0.09
C ASP A 134 -20.35 -17.77 1.17
N GLU A 135 -19.23 -17.04 1.19
CA GLU A 135 -18.89 -16.17 2.32
C GLU A 135 -19.25 -14.71 2.04
N ASP A 136 -20.49 -14.38 2.38
CA ASP A 136 -21.02 -13.02 2.46
C ASP A 136 -20.59 -12.41 3.80
N ASP A 137 -19.40 -11.82 3.81
CA ASP A 137 -18.90 -11.10 4.99
C ASP A 137 -18.15 -9.84 4.58
N ASP A 138 -18.37 -8.80 5.37
CA ASP A 138 -17.88 -7.41 5.26
C ASP A 138 -16.37 -7.29 5.49
N LYS A 139 -15.60 -8.38 5.36
CA LYS A 139 -14.16 -8.37 5.60
C LYS A 139 -13.42 -7.97 4.33
N TYR A 140 -12.93 -6.74 4.37
CA TYR A 140 -12.36 -6.06 3.21
C TYR A 140 -10.88 -6.34 3.01
N ALA A 141 -10.09 -6.60 4.07
CA ALA A 141 -8.63 -6.62 3.97
C ALA A 141 -8.02 -8.03 3.86
N LEU A 142 -7.25 -8.28 2.80
CA LEU A 142 -6.38 -9.44 2.65
C LEU A 142 -4.92 -9.01 2.86
N ASN A 143 -4.28 -9.53 3.90
CA ASN A 143 -2.83 -9.37 4.09
C ASN A 143 -2.12 -10.63 3.63
N LEU A 144 -1.27 -10.51 2.62
CA LEU A 144 -0.63 -11.65 1.96
C LEU A 144 0.85 -11.39 1.72
N VAL A 145 1.70 -12.33 2.12
CA VAL A 145 3.12 -12.36 1.78
C VAL A 145 3.39 -13.59 0.94
N ILE A 146 3.86 -13.42 -0.29
CA ILE A 146 4.11 -14.52 -1.23
C ILE A 146 5.61 -14.69 -1.39
N PHE A 147 6.06 -15.95 -1.38
CA PHE A 147 7.45 -16.36 -1.49
C PHE A 147 7.65 -17.20 -2.75
N ALA A 148 8.63 -16.82 -3.57
CA ALA A 148 9.08 -17.57 -4.73
C ALA A 148 10.51 -17.12 -5.11
N PRO A 149 11.31 -17.90 -5.85
CA PRO A 149 12.66 -17.50 -6.23
C PRO A 149 12.69 -16.28 -7.14
N LYS A 150 11.59 -16.04 -7.86
CA LYS A 150 11.42 -14.91 -8.78
C LYS A 150 9.93 -14.67 -9.02
N PHE A 151 9.56 -13.40 -9.17
CA PHE A 151 8.25 -12.99 -9.66
C PHE A 151 8.40 -12.33 -11.03
N ASN A 152 7.65 -12.80 -12.01
CA ASN A 152 7.60 -12.17 -13.33
C ASN A 152 6.34 -11.31 -13.47
N ARG A 153 5.21 -11.77 -12.92
CA ARG A 153 3.90 -11.15 -13.14
C ARG A 153 3.00 -11.23 -11.91
N LEU A 154 2.30 -10.14 -11.63
CA LEU A 154 1.16 -10.08 -10.71
C LEU A 154 -0.05 -9.53 -11.48
N ALA A 155 -1.12 -10.31 -11.56
CA ALA A 155 -2.40 -9.87 -12.10
C ALA A 155 -3.42 -9.70 -10.97
N VAL A 156 -4.12 -8.57 -10.93
CA VAL A 156 -5.18 -8.29 -9.95
C VAL A 156 -6.46 -7.88 -10.68
N VAL A 157 -7.54 -8.58 -10.35
CA VAL A 157 -8.88 -8.32 -10.89
C VAL A 157 -9.84 -8.05 -9.75
N ASN A 158 -10.58 -6.94 -9.83
CA ASN A 158 -11.56 -6.50 -8.84
C ASN A 158 -10.95 -6.24 -7.45
N ALA A 159 -10.61 -4.99 -7.17
CA ALA A 159 -10.20 -4.56 -5.84
C ALA A 159 -10.58 -3.08 -5.61
N MET A 160 -10.98 -2.74 -4.39
CA MET A 160 -11.06 -1.36 -3.96
C MET A 160 -9.66 -0.75 -3.84
N GLN A 161 -8.71 -1.51 -3.29
CA GLN A 161 -7.36 -1.03 -3.07
C GLN A 161 -6.34 -2.16 -3.23
N LEU A 162 -5.19 -1.85 -3.81
CA LEU A 162 -4.00 -2.68 -3.85
C LEU A 162 -2.82 -1.90 -3.30
N ASP A 163 -2.27 -2.36 -2.18
CA ASP A 163 -1.01 -1.87 -1.62
C ASP A 163 0.09 -2.91 -1.83
N LEU A 164 1.04 -2.60 -2.70
CA LEU A 164 2.10 -3.53 -3.10
C LEU A 164 3.46 -3.18 -2.47
N ASN A 165 4.08 -4.17 -1.84
CA ASN A 165 5.48 -4.14 -1.44
C ASN A 165 6.24 -5.21 -2.20
N ALA A 166 7.21 -4.82 -3.03
CA ALA A 166 8.00 -5.79 -3.79
C ALA A 166 9.46 -5.35 -3.96
N LYS A 167 10.36 -6.33 -3.94
CA LYS A 167 11.74 -6.18 -4.39
C LYS A 167 11.95 -7.12 -5.56
N ALA A 168 12.12 -6.59 -6.76
CA ALA A 168 12.24 -7.39 -7.98
C ALA A 168 13.10 -6.69 -9.02
N LYS A 169 13.82 -7.46 -9.85
CA LYS A 169 14.50 -6.88 -11.02
C LYS A 169 13.50 -6.41 -12.07
N GLN A 170 12.49 -7.23 -12.36
CA GLN A 170 11.43 -6.92 -13.31
C GLN A 170 10.11 -7.44 -12.75
N LEU A 171 9.04 -6.67 -12.87
CA LEU A 171 7.69 -7.08 -12.55
C LEU A 171 6.69 -6.53 -13.57
N ASP A 172 5.86 -7.41 -14.11
CA ASP A 172 4.71 -7.04 -14.91
C ASP A 172 3.46 -7.03 -14.01
N LEU A 173 2.77 -5.89 -13.95
CA LEU A 173 1.58 -5.68 -13.12
C LEU A 173 0.36 -5.47 -14.03
N ASP A 174 -0.55 -6.43 -14.02
CA ASP A 174 -1.77 -6.39 -14.82
C ASP A 174 -2.99 -6.10 -13.95
N LEU A 175 -3.68 -5.01 -14.24
CA LEU A 175 -4.73 -4.47 -13.39
C LEU A 175 -6.05 -4.36 -14.15
N LYS A 176 -7.13 -4.90 -13.57
CA LYS A 176 -8.47 -4.76 -14.13
C LYS A 176 -9.48 -4.44 -13.04
N ASN A 177 -10.16 -3.31 -13.18
CA ASN A 177 -11.19 -2.88 -12.22
C ASN A 177 -10.62 -2.76 -10.79
N VAL A 178 -9.58 -1.95 -10.64
CA VAL A 178 -8.90 -1.72 -9.36
C VAL A 178 -9.02 -0.24 -9.02
N TYR A 179 -9.75 0.12 -7.98
CA TYR A 179 -10.04 1.53 -7.72
C TYR A 179 -8.78 2.31 -7.30
N SER A 180 -7.97 1.79 -6.38
CA SER A 180 -6.73 2.45 -5.94
C SER A 180 -5.54 1.50 -5.95
N VAL A 181 -4.39 1.96 -6.42
CA VAL A 181 -3.11 1.25 -6.36
C VAL A 181 -2.07 2.14 -5.70
N SER A 182 -1.38 1.61 -4.72
CA SER A 182 -0.25 2.26 -4.05
C SER A 182 0.89 1.28 -3.83
N PHE A 183 2.09 1.82 -3.61
CA PHE A 183 3.28 1.04 -3.35
C PHE A 183 3.89 1.48 -2.03
N GLY A 184 4.22 0.50 -1.17
CA GLY A 184 4.87 0.83 0.09
C GLY A 184 6.30 1.36 -0.12
N GLN A 185 6.77 2.18 0.82
CA GLN A 185 8.05 2.90 0.72
C GLN A 185 9.28 2.00 0.56
N LYS A 186 9.18 0.71 0.90
CA LYS A 186 10.27 -0.26 0.75
C LYS A 186 10.31 -0.94 -0.62
N THR A 187 9.37 -0.61 -1.51
CA THR A 187 9.33 -1.15 -2.87
C THR A 187 10.55 -0.70 -3.65
N LYS A 188 11.24 -1.67 -4.24
CA LYS A 188 12.40 -1.48 -5.11
C LYS A 188 12.27 -2.36 -6.34
N ILE A 189 11.95 -1.77 -7.48
CA ILE A 189 11.74 -2.50 -8.73
C ILE A 189 12.57 -1.86 -9.83
N SER A 190 13.52 -2.58 -10.44
CA SER A 190 14.31 -1.96 -11.52
C SER A 190 13.45 -1.70 -12.77
N GLN A 191 12.59 -2.65 -13.16
CA GLN A 191 11.70 -2.50 -14.32
C GLN A 191 10.26 -2.87 -13.95
N LEU A 192 9.37 -1.89 -13.94
CA LEU A 192 7.96 -2.07 -13.67
C LEU A 192 7.15 -1.80 -14.94
N ASN A 193 6.56 -2.85 -15.51
CA ASN A 193 5.59 -2.71 -16.60
C ASN A 193 4.20 -2.82 -16.01
N VAL A 194 3.36 -1.83 -16.22
CA VAL A 194 1.98 -1.81 -15.73
C VAL A 194 1.06 -1.76 -16.93
N SER A 195 0.11 -2.68 -16.98
CA SER A 195 -0.96 -2.68 -17.97
C SER A 195 -2.31 -2.76 -17.28
N GLY A 196 -3.30 -2.02 -17.77
CA GLY A 196 -4.60 -2.08 -17.12
C GLY A 196 -5.68 -1.20 -17.69
N GLN A 197 -6.89 -1.47 -17.22
CA GLN A 197 -8.11 -0.75 -17.58
C GLN A 197 -8.96 -0.53 -16.34
N GLN A 198 -9.61 0.64 -16.28
CA GLN A 198 -10.48 1.00 -15.15
C GLN A 198 -9.70 0.98 -13.82
N VAL A 199 -8.60 1.72 -13.80
CA VAL A 199 -7.84 1.96 -12.58
C VAL A 199 -8.03 3.43 -12.22
N ASN A 200 -8.80 3.71 -11.17
CA ASN A 200 -9.16 5.09 -10.88
C ASN A 200 -7.94 5.87 -10.40
N ASN A 201 -7.16 5.33 -9.46
CA ASN A 201 -5.97 5.98 -8.92
C ASN A 201 -4.78 5.01 -8.91
N PHE A 202 -3.64 5.44 -9.45
CA PHE A 202 -2.37 4.77 -9.36
C PHE A 202 -1.32 5.73 -8.82
N SER A 203 -0.74 5.39 -7.68
CA SER A 203 0.16 6.28 -6.93
C SER A 203 1.52 5.65 -6.67
N LEU A 204 2.58 6.43 -6.94
CA LEU A 204 3.96 6.15 -6.54
C LEU A 204 4.48 7.34 -5.74
N SER A 205 5.00 7.08 -4.54
CA SER A 205 5.52 8.12 -3.65
C SER A 205 6.77 7.61 -2.94
N HIS A 206 7.91 8.26 -3.18
CA HIS A 206 9.19 7.88 -2.60
C HIS A 206 9.60 6.42 -2.86
N ASN A 207 9.21 5.86 -4.01
CA ASN A 207 9.54 4.49 -4.38
C ASN A 207 10.83 4.45 -5.23
N GLU A 208 11.58 3.35 -5.13
CA GLU A 208 12.77 3.11 -5.97
C GLU A 208 12.35 2.31 -7.22
N VAL A 209 11.85 2.99 -8.25
CA VAL A 209 11.54 2.41 -9.56
C VAL A 209 12.40 3.05 -10.64
N ASP A 210 13.36 2.29 -11.18
CA ASP A 210 14.30 2.84 -12.19
C ASP A 210 13.59 3.09 -13.53
N GLU A 211 12.85 2.10 -14.04
CA GLU A 211 12.13 2.15 -15.30
C GLU A 211 10.66 1.81 -15.08
N LEU A 212 9.76 2.73 -15.42
CA LEU A 212 8.31 2.54 -15.35
C LEU A 212 7.71 2.68 -16.74
N LYS A 213 6.99 1.64 -17.18
CA LYS A 213 6.13 1.69 -18.36
C LYS A 213 4.68 1.50 -17.94
N LEU A 214 3.87 2.55 -18.09
CA LEU A 214 2.46 2.57 -17.74
C LEU A 214 1.61 2.55 -19.01
N ASN A 215 0.87 1.47 -19.27
CA ASN A 215 -0.05 1.33 -20.40
C ASN A 215 -1.49 1.21 -19.90
N MET A 216 -2.20 2.34 -19.85
CA MET A 216 -3.47 2.43 -19.13
C MET A 216 -4.56 3.13 -19.95
N LYS A 217 -5.80 2.76 -19.63
CA LYS A 217 -7.00 3.43 -20.12
C LYS A 217 -7.80 3.99 -18.94
N ASP A 218 -8.18 5.27 -19.04
CA ASP A 218 -9.01 6.00 -18.06
C ASP A 218 -8.41 5.96 -16.64
N ILE A 219 -7.33 6.72 -16.39
CA ILE A 219 -6.55 6.65 -15.15
C ILE A 219 -6.24 8.01 -14.51
N GLU A 220 -6.22 8.08 -13.18
CA GLU A 220 -5.50 9.10 -12.42
C GLU A 220 -4.13 8.55 -12.00
N PHE A 221 -3.05 9.10 -12.53
CA PHE A 221 -1.68 8.72 -12.16
C PHE A 221 -1.03 9.84 -11.35
N ARG A 222 -0.54 9.50 -10.15
CA ARG A 222 0.22 10.42 -9.30
C ARG A 222 1.58 9.84 -8.98
N SER A 223 2.64 10.53 -9.39
CA SER A 223 4.01 10.22 -8.99
C SER A 223 4.58 11.39 -8.20
N THR A 224 4.85 11.21 -6.92
CA THR A 224 5.42 12.26 -6.06
C THR A 224 6.80 11.86 -5.55
N SER A 225 7.75 12.79 -5.57
CA SER A 225 9.08 12.60 -4.97
C SER A 225 9.76 11.28 -5.38
N SER A 226 9.70 10.95 -6.67
CA SER A 226 10.27 9.72 -7.25
C SER A 226 11.11 10.09 -8.48
N SER A 227 12.25 9.40 -8.66
CA SER A 227 13.12 9.58 -9.82
C SER A 227 13.09 8.36 -10.72
N TYR A 228 13.28 8.57 -12.02
CA TYR A 228 13.23 7.51 -13.03
C TYR A 228 14.38 7.68 -14.04
N LYS A 229 15.04 6.57 -14.38
CA LYS A 229 15.87 6.49 -15.59
C LYS A 229 14.99 6.55 -16.83
N SER A 230 13.85 5.86 -16.80
CA SER A 230 12.88 5.91 -17.89
C SER A 230 11.46 5.91 -17.36
N LEU A 231 10.64 6.86 -17.81
CA LEU A 231 9.21 6.89 -17.57
C LEU A 231 8.48 6.92 -18.92
N ALA A 232 7.78 5.85 -19.25
CA ALA A 232 6.98 5.72 -20.45
C ALA A 232 5.49 5.63 -20.11
N LEU A 233 4.71 6.60 -20.57
CA LEU A 233 3.27 6.65 -20.40
C LEU A 233 2.59 6.40 -21.74
N ILE A 234 1.76 5.37 -21.83
CA ILE A 234 0.94 5.02 -22.99
C ILE A 234 -0.50 5.10 -22.52
N LEU A 235 -1.19 6.16 -22.93
CA LEU A 235 -2.48 6.56 -22.41
C LEU A 235 -3.56 6.48 -23.48
N SER A 236 -4.75 6.10 -23.05
CA SER A 236 -5.97 6.14 -23.86
C SER A 236 -7.17 6.52 -22.99
N GLY A 237 -8.25 7.00 -23.61
CA GLY A 237 -9.44 7.44 -22.88
C GLY A 237 -9.26 8.81 -22.20
N LYS A 238 -9.77 9.01 -20.99
CA LYS A 238 -9.66 10.24 -20.22
C LYS A 238 -8.77 10.03 -19.00
N SER A 239 -7.56 10.58 -19.03
CA SER A 239 -6.58 10.40 -17.93
C SER A 239 -6.17 11.73 -17.28
N ASP A 240 -5.80 11.69 -16.02
CA ASP A 240 -5.22 12.81 -15.28
C ASP A 240 -3.86 12.37 -14.72
N ILE A 241 -2.79 13.00 -15.18
CA ILE A 241 -1.41 12.61 -14.90
C ILE A 241 -0.77 13.75 -14.14
N ASN A 242 -0.31 13.49 -12.92
CA ASN A 242 0.45 14.45 -12.11
C ASN A 242 1.77 13.83 -11.67
N ILE A 243 2.86 14.40 -12.15
CA ILE A 243 4.22 14.00 -11.76
C ILE A 243 4.88 15.19 -11.10
N SER A 244 5.22 15.04 -9.83
CA SER A 244 5.83 16.09 -9.05
C SER A 244 7.06 15.65 -8.25
N GLY A 245 7.98 16.59 -8.09
CA GLY A 245 9.11 16.45 -7.17
C GLY A 245 8.75 16.84 -5.74
N ASP A 246 9.63 17.59 -5.08
CA ASP A 246 9.44 18.16 -3.74
C ASP A 246 9.64 19.68 -3.84
N GLU A 247 8.95 20.42 -2.96
CA GLU A 247 9.01 21.87 -2.89
C GLU A 247 10.35 22.39 -2.38
N VAL A 248 11.05 21.61 -1.56
CA VAL A 248 12.26 22.05 -0.86
C VAL A 248 13.49 22.02 -1.77
N ASP A 249 13.58 21.04 -2.67
CA ASP A 249 14.71 20.89 -3.61
C ASP A 249 14.21 20.40 -4.97
N GLY A 250 13.84 21.34 -5.84
CA GLY A 250 13.30 21.08 -7.18
C GLY A 250 14.25 20.37 -8.15
N ASN A 251 15.48 20.05 -7.74
CA ASN A 251 16.44 19.27 -8.53
C ASN A 251 16.78 17.91 -7.94
N LYS A 252 16.29 17.58 -6.74
CA LYS A 252 16.56 16.28 -6.10
C LYS A 252 15.95 15.12 -6.89
N TYR A 253 14.74 15.32 -7.40
CA TYR A 253 14.02 14.31 -8.17
C TYR A 253 14.10 14.58 -9.66
N TYR A 254 14.36 13.54 -10.45
CA TYR A 254 14.62 13.68 -11.87
C TYR A 254 14.08 12.52 -12.71
N ILE A 255 13.86 12.81 -13.99
CA ILE A 255 13.53 11.84 -15.04
C ILE A 255 14.56 11.99 -16.15
N ASP A 256 15.36 10.95 -16.38
CA ASP A 256 16.36 11.00 -17.46
C ASP A 256 15.65 10.97 -18.83
N SER A 257 14.69 10.06 -19.02
CA SER A 257 13.90 9.93 -20.25
C SER A 257 12.41 9.82 -19.97
N LEU A 258 11.64 10.84 -20.37
CA LEU A 258 10.18 10.87 -20.32
C LEU A 258 9.61 10.67 -21.72
N PHE A 259 8.82 9.60 -21.90
CA PHE A 259 8.08 9.35 -23.13
C PHE A 259 6.58 9.31 -22.84
N ILE A 260 5.79 10.08 -23.57
CA ILE A 260 4.34 10.07 -23.43
C ILE A 260 3.69 9.88 -24.80
N THR A 261 2.83 8.86 -24.91
CA THR A 261 1.89 8.69 -26.01
C THR A 261 0.49 8.75 -25.45
N ASP A 262 -0.28 9.76 -25.83
CA ASP A 262 -1.68 9.92 -25.46
C ASP A 262 -2.55 9.89 -26.70
N LYS A 263 -3.42 8.89 -26.80
CA LYS A 263 -4.44 8.78 -27.86
C LYS A 263 -5.83 9.23 -27.39
N GLY A 264 -5.93 9.71 -26.16
CA GLY A 264 -7.16 10.11 -25.50
C GLY A 264 -7.21 11.61 -25.19
N SER A 265 -8.06 11.99 -24.25
CA SER A 265 -8.21 13.35 -23.73
C SER A 265 -7.66 13.41 -22.32
N SER A 266 -6.34 13.54 -22.20
CA SER A 266 -5.67 13.57 -20.90
C SER A 266 -5.24 14.97 -20.46
N THR A 267 -5.16 15.19 -19.15
CA THR A 267 -4.43 16.31 -18.55
C THR A 267 -3.10 15.78 -18.03
N ILE A 268 -2.00 16.47 -18.33
CA ILE A 268 -0.64 16.08 -17.90
C ILE A 268 0.01 17.27 -17.22
N ALA A 269 0.35 17.11 -15.94
CA ALA A 269 1.03 18.09 -15.12
C ALA A 269 2.43 17.61 -14.72
N LEU A 270 3.46 18.43 -14.97
CA LEU A 270 4.83 18.22 -14.51
C LEU A 270 5.25 19.38 -13.60
N ASP A 271 5.35 19.12 -12.29
CA ASP A 271 5.66 20.17 -11.30
C ASP A 271 6.93 19.89 -10.50
N LYS A 272 7.77 20.91 -10.30
CA LYS A 272 8.97 20.85 -9.43
C LYS A 272 9.85 19.60 -9.61
N ILE A 273 9.93 19.08 -10.84
CA ILE A 273 10.73 17.91 -11.21
C ILE A 273 11.65 18.22 -12.38
N LYS A 274 12.88 17.69 -12.36
CA LYS A 274 13.84 17.83 -13.45
C LYS A 274 13.62 16.75 -14.51
N VAL A 275 13.39 17.12 -15.76
CA VAL A 275 13.33 16.19 -16.89
C VAL A 275 14.49 16.50 -17.84
N ILE A 276 15.31 15.51 -18.16
CA ILE A 276 16.46 15.68 -19.04
C ILE A 276 15.99 15.62 -20.50
N GLU A 277 15.40 14.49 -20.90
CA GLU A 277 14.83 14.29 -22.22
C GLU A 277 13.33 14.01 -22.13
N ALA A 278 12.54 14.73 -22.94
CA ALA A 278 11.09 14.54 -23.03
C ALA A 278 10.65 14.36 -24.49
N MET A 279 9.81 13.36 -24.75
CA MET A 279 9.24 13.05 -26.07
C MET A 279 7.74 12.78 -25.94
N GLY A 280 6.95 13.35 -26.85
CA GLY A 280 5.49 13.34 -26.75
C GLY A 280 4.81 13.04 -28.08
N ASN A 281 3.76 12.24 -28.05
CA ASN A 281 2.79 12.10 -29.13
C ASN A 281 1.40 12.22 -28.52
N PHE A 282 0.71 13.32 -28.77
CA PHE A 282 -0.51 13.69 -28.08
C PHE A 282 -1.66 13.84 -29.07
N SER A 283 -2.89 13.62 -28.58
CA SER A 283 -4.08 13.99 -29.33
C SER A 283 -4.31 15.51 -29.23
N ASP A 284 -5.14 16.05 -30.12
CA ASP A 284 -5.53 17.47 -30.09
C ASP A 284 -6.28 17.86 -28.81
N SER A 285 -6.81 16.88 -28.07
CA SER A 285 -7.55 17.10 -26.82
C SER A 285 -6.67 17.07 -25.56
N THR A 286 -5.40 16.68 -25.67
CA THR A 286 -4.49 16.58 -24.54
C THR A 286 -4.11 17.98 -24.04
N LYS A 287 -4.19 18.18 -22.72
CA LYS A 287 -3.75 19.41 -22.04
C LYS A 287 -2.45 19.15 -21.29
N ILE A 288 -1.45 19.99 -21.49
CA ILE A 288 -0.15 19.86 -20.84
C ILE A 288 0.12 21.12 -20.02
N ASP A 289 0.27 20.93 -18.71
CA ASP A 289 0.77 21.92 -17.77
C ASP A 289 2.20 21.54 -17.36
N ALA A 290 3.18 22.19 -17.98
CA ALA A 290 4.58 21.92 -17.73
C ALA A 290 5.42 23.17 -18.00
N PRO A 291 6.60 23.30 -17.36
CA PRO A 291 7.58 24.32 -17.73
C PRO A 291 7.83 24.36 -19.24
N ALA A 292 7.89 25.56 -19.81
CA ALA A 292 8.00 25.77 -21.26
C ALA A 292 9.17 25.00 -21.92
N ARG A 293 10.25 24.74 -21.17
CA ARG A 293 11.38 23.92 -21.63
C ARG A 293 10.97 22.49 -22.00
N TYR A 294 10.08 21.85 -21.24
CA TYR A 294 9.62 20.48 -21.50
C TYR A 294 8.60 20.44 -22.63
N VAL A 295 7.70 21.43 -22.66
CA VAL A 295 6.73 21.59 -23.76
C VAL A 295 7.48 21.67 -25.10
N LYS A 296 8.54 22.48 -25.20
CA LYS A 296 9.37 22.54 -26.41
C LYS A 296 9.99 21.19 -26.78
N GLN A 297 10.52 20.45 -25.82
CA GLN A 297 11.12 19.13 -26.09
C GLN A 297 10.10 18.13 -26.64
N PHE A 298 8.88 18.10 -26.10
CA PHE A 298 7.85 17.19 -26.58
C PHE A 298 7.54 17.35 -28.07
N TYR A 299 7.58 18.59 -28.58
CA TYR A 299 7.29 18.91 -29.99
C TYR A 299 8.52 19.05 -30.88
N MET A 300 9.73 18.86 -30.33
CA MET A 300 10.94 18.83 -31.15
C MET A 300 10.96 17.54 -31.96
N LYS A 301 10.74 17.66 -33.28
CA LYS A 301 11.04 16.58 -34.23
C LYS A 301 12.53 16.26 -34.13
N ARG A 302 12.88 15.13 -33.51
CA ARG A 302 14.25 14.62 -33.63
C ARG A 302 14.49 14.24 -35.09
N PRO A 303 15.58 14.68 -35.74
CA PRO A 303 15.96 14.12 -37.02
C PRO A 303 16.17 12.61 -36.82
N LEU A 304 15.53 11.80 -37.67
CA LEU A 304 15.80 10.37 -37.74
C LEU A 304 17.31 10.20 -37.91
N LYS A 305 17.96 9.54 -36.94
CA LYS A 305 19.32 9.03 -37.07
C LYS A 305 19.24 7.54 -37.37
#